data_AF-A0A3D0HZN4-F1
#
_entry.id   AF-A0A3D0HZN4-F1
#
_cell.length_a   1.000
_cell.length_b   1.000
_cell.length_c   1.000
_cell.angle_alpha   90.00
_cell.angle_beta   90.00
_cell.angle_gamma   90.00
#
_symmetry.space_group_name_H-M   'P 1'
#
loop_
_entity.id
_entity.type
_entity.pdbx_description
1 polymer ?
#
loop_
_entity_poly.entity_id
_entity_poly.type
_entity_poly.pdbx_seq_one_letter_code
_entity_poly.pdbx_strand_id
1 'polypeptide(L)' 'MELILTKKNWNELKTKLRLQYPELTEADFQYRDGNEESLLRMIEYKLRKTKREMRDIIKRL' A
#
# COMPACT_ATOMS: atom_id res chain seq x y z
N MET A 1 10.19 -0.90 15.83
CA MET A 1 9.14 -1.89 15.50
C MET A 1 8.98 -1.93 14.00
N GLU A 2 9.34 -3.05 13.39
CA GLU A 2 9.10 -3.33 11.98
C GLU A 2 7.60 -3.55 11.76
N LEU A 3 7.07 -3.00 10.67
CA LEU A 3 5.69 -3.24 10.26
C LEU A 3 5.62 -4.64 9.66
N ILE A 4 5.08 -5.60 10.41
CA ILE A 4 4.82 -6.95 9.90
C ILE A 4 3.50 -6.90 9.12
N LEU A 5 3.58 -6.66 7.81
CA LEU A 5 2.44 -6.78 6.91
C LEU A 5 2.31 -8.24 6.47
N THR A 6 1.27 -8.92 6.95
CA THR A 6 0.94 -10.28 6.47
C THR A 6 0.06 -10.20 5.22
N LYS A 7 0.07 -11.25 4.37
CA LYS A 7 -0.75 -11.31 3.14
C LYS A 7 -2.24 -10.99 3.37
N LYS A 8 -2.80 -11.42 4.51
CA LYS A 8 -4.20 -11.14 4.88
C LYS A 8 -4.43 -9.65 5.14
N ASN A 9 -3.53 -9.00 5.88
CA ASN A 9 -3.56 -7.55 6.11
C ASN A 9 -3.42 -6.75 4.81
N TRP A 10 -2.81 -7.32 3.78
CA TRP A 10 -2.52 -6.58 2.56
C TRP A 10 -3.76 -6.30 1.72
N ASN A 11 -4.69 -7.25 1.60
CA ASN A 11 -5.94 -7.02 0.88
C ASN A 11 -6.82 -5.97 1.57
N GLU A 12 -6.85 -5.98 2.90
CA GLU A 12 -7.56 -4.96 3.69
C GLU A 12 -6.90 -3.58 3.54
N LEU A 13 -5.57 -3.51 3.65
CA LEU A 13 -4.83 -2.27 3.52
C LEU A 13 -4.95 -1.69 2.10
N LYS A 14 -4.94 -2.52 1.04
CA LYS A 14 -5.24 -2.08 -0.34
C LYS A 14 -6.64 -1.49 -0.47
N THR A 15 -7.64 -2.13 0.14
CA THR A 15 -9.02 -1.63 0.14
C THR A 15 -9.10 -0.26 0.84
N LYS A 16 -8.49 -0.13 2.01
CA LYS A 16 -8.44 1.14 2.76
C LYS A 16 -7.70 2.24 2.00
N LEU A 17 -6.57 1.90 1.38
CA LEU A 17 -5.80 2.84 0.55
C LEU A 17 -6.62 3.30 -0.65
N ARG A 18 -7.33 2.41 -1.35
CA ARG A 18 -8.21 2.80 -2.46
C ARG A 18 -9.35 3.72 -2.02
N LEU A 19 -9.92 3.49 -0.83
CA LEU A 19 -10.97 4.34 -0.27
C LEU A 19 -10.45 5.74 0.10
N GLN A 20 -9.22 5.84 0.63
CA GLN A 20 -8.63 7.12 1.00
C GLN A 20 -8.01 7.88 -0.19
N TYR A 21 -7.46 7.15 -1.17
CA TYR A 21 -6.70 7.69 -2.28
C TYR A 21 -7.36 7.28 -3.61
N PRO A 22 -8.31 8.08 -4.13
CA PRO A 22 -9.04 7.79 -5.37
C PRO A 22 -8.13 7.80 -6.62
N GLU A 23 -6.91 8.33 -6.50
CA GLU A 23 -5.86 8.25 -7.51
C GLU A 23 -5.28 6.83 -7.70
N LEU A 24 -5.44 5.95 -6.69
CA LEU A 24 -5.04 4.55 -6.77
C LEU A 24 -6.17 3.74 -7.42
N THR A 25 -5.88 3.19 -8.59
CA THR A 25 -6.85 2.39 -9.35
C THR A 25 -6.63 0.91 -9.11
N GLU A 26 -7.66 0.10 -9.37
CA GLU A 26 -7.55 -1.36 -9.31
C GLU A 26 -6.47 -1.90 -10.26
N ALA A 27 -6.18 -1.16 -11.34
CA ALA A 27 -5.08 -1.45 -12.25
C ALA A 27 -3.69 -1.29 -11.60
N ASP A 28 -3.52 -0.35 -10.65
CA ASP A 28 -2.28 -0.23 -9.88
C ASP A 28 -2.13 -1.34 -8.84
N PHE A 29 -3.24 -1.98 -8.46
CA PHE A 29 -3.30 -3.12 -7.54
C PHE A 29 -3.37 -4.48 -8.24
N GLN A 30 -3.33 -4.51 -9.58
CA GLN A 30 -3.24 -5.75 -10.37
C GLN A 30 -1.89 -6.40 -10.08
N TYR A 31 -1.94 -7.43 -9.25
CA TYR A 31 -0.78 -7.95 -8.58
C TYR A 31 -0.67 -9.45 -8.85
N ARG A 32 0.52 -9.90 -9.26
CA ARG A 32 0.89 -11.32 -9.23
C ARG A 32 1.51 -11.62 -7.87
N ASP A 33 0.99 -12.64 -7.20
CA ASP A 33 1.37 -13.06 -5.84
C ASP A 33 2.90 -13.02 -5.62
N GLY A 34 3.40 -12.25 -4.63
CA GLY A 34 4.82 -12.21 -4.22
C GLY A 34 5.60 -10.90 -4.44
N ASN A 35 5.06 -9.92 -5.16
CA ASN A 35 5.66 -8.59 -5.40
C ASN A 35 5.33 -7.44 -4.39
N GLU A 36 5.09 -7.72 -3.10
CA GLU A 36 4.38 -6.83 -2.14
C GLU A 36 5.11 -5.50 -1.93
N GLU A 37 6.43 -5.61 -1.87
CA GLU A 37 7.34 -4.50 -1.72
C GLU A 37 7.33 -3.58 -2.96
N SER A 38 7.23 -4.15 -4.15
CA SER A 38 7.17 -3.38 -5.41
C SER A 38 5.87 -2.59 -5.53
N LEU A 39 4.76 -3.19 -5.10
CA LEU A 39 3.47 -2.50 -5.03
C LEU A 39 3.56 -1.30 -4.06
N LEU A 40 4.14 -1.50 -2.88
CA LEU A 40 4.40 -0.41 -1.93
C LEU A 40 5.21 0.71 -2.54
N ARG A 41 6.32 0.39 -3.22
CA ARG A 41 7.15 1.40 -3.88
C ARG A 41 6.40 2.15 -4.97
N MET A 42 5.54 1.47 -5.73
CA MET A 42 4.70 2.12 -6.74
C MET A 42 3.68 3.07 -6.11
N ILE A 43 3.04 2.66 -5.02
CA ILE A 43 2.09 3.51 -4.27
C ILE A 43 2.82 4.70 -3.64
N GLU A 44 4.00 4.50 -3.03
CA GLU A 44 4.85 5.57 -2.52
C GLU A 44 5.15 6.61 -3.61
N TYR A 45 5.52 6.15 -4.81
CA TYR A 45 5.80 7.04 -5.93
C TYR A 45 4.54 7.76 -6.42
N LYS A 46 3.41 7.05 -6.56
CA LYS A 46 2.15 7.59 -7.09
C LYS A 46 1.54 8.64 -6.16
N LEU A 47 1.52 8.35 -4.86
CA LEU A 47 1.06 9.28 -3.82
C LEU A 47 2.08 10.38 -3.51
N ARG A 48 3.28 10.34 -4.12
CA ARG A 48 4.43 11.21 -3.81
C ARG A 48 4.75 11.25 -2.31
N LYS A 49 4.70 10.07 -1.68
CA LYS A 49 4.95 9.88 -0.25
C LYS A 49 6.30 9.22 -0.01
N THR A 50 6.97 9.68 1.03
CA THR A 50 8.20 9.03 1.49
C THR A 50 7.87 7.69 2.16
N LYS A 51 8.87 6.78 2.21
CA LYS A 51 8.75 5.52 2.98
C LYS A 51 8.33 5.72 4.43
N ARG A 52 8.66 6.87 5.02
CA ARG A 52 8.25 7.20 6.38
C ARG A 52 6.76 7.54 6.44
N GLU A 53 6.30 8.44 5.58
CA GLU A 53 4.87 8.78 5.50
C GLU A 53 4.01 7.57 5.15
N MET A 54 4.47 6.73 4.22
CA MET A 54 3.74 5.50 3.86
C MET A 54 3.59 4.57 5.06
N ARG A 55 4.66 4.39 5.85
CA ARG A 55 4.59 3.63 7.11
C ARG A 55 3.64 4.25 8.12
N ASP A 56 3.60 5.57 8.22
CA ASP A 56 2.69 6.27 9.14
C ASP A 56 1.22 6.15 8.68
N ILE A 57 0.96 6.17 7.37
CA ILE A 57 -0.36 5.90 6.79
C ILE A 57 -0.78 4.47 7.13
N ILE A 58 0.09 3.50 6.87
CA ILE A 58 -0.17 2.07 7.14
C ILE A 58 -0.41 1.82 8.63
N LYS A 59 0.32 2.48 9.53
CA LYS A 59 0.11 2.38 10.99
C LYS A 59 -1.22 2.96 11.45
N ARG A 60 -1.76 3.94 10.71
CA ARG A 60 -3.02 4.61 11.05
C ARG A 60 -4.24 3.89 10.48
N LEU A 61 -4.04 3.02 9.49
CA LEU A 61 -5.07 2.23 8.83
C LEU A 61 -5.33 0.91 9.57
#